data_AF-A0A264Y6D8-F1
#
_entry.id   AF-A0A264Y6D8-F1
#
_cell.length_a   1.000
_cell.length_b   1.000
_cell.length_c   1.000
_cell.angle_alpha   90.00
_cell.angle_beta   90.00
_cell.angle_gamma   90.00
#
_symmetry.space_group_name_H-M   'P 1'
#
loop_
_entity.id
_entity.type
_entity.pdbx_description
1 polymer ?
#
loop_
_entity_poly.entity_id
_entity_poly.type
_entity_poly.pdbx_seq_one_letter_code
_entity_poly.pdbx_strand_id
1 'polypeptide(L)'
;MNALRKTIVIALALITSVLTLQAQVSEKQRISREQLAEKQAQHIAHDLALDDATTAKFVATYHEYQKELWAIGPRPKRVKGNAQSEEQAEAQMKQQFSRSQRILDLREKYYKKYSTFLTQRQIQRVYEIERGMRKKLAQRRAAGKKGGARR
;
A
#
# COMPACT_ATOMS: atom_id res chain seq x y z
N MET A 1 10.03 -72.65 0.00
CA MET A 1 8.93 -71.70 0.27
C MET A 1 9.41 -70.34 0.81
N ASN A 2 10.55 -69.81 0.34
CA ASN A 2 11.15 -68.56 0.87
C ASN A 2 11.35 -67.47 -0.19
N ALA A 3 10.95 -67.72 -1.45
CA ALA A 3 11.04 -66.75 -2.54
C ALA A 3 9.70 -66.05 -2.84
N LEU A 4 8.56 -66.69 -2.53
CA LEU A 4 7.22 -66.13 -2.79
C LEU A 4 6.66 -65.29 -1.63
N ARG A 5 7.24 -65.40 -0.42
CA ARG A 5 6.92 -64.52 0.72
C ARG A 5 7.71 -63.20 0.72
N LYS A 6 8.77 -63.10 -0.07
CA LYS A 6 9.58 -61.86 -0.20
C LYS A 6 9.04 -60.89 -1.25
N THR A 7 8.22 -61.36 -2.20
CA THR A 7 7.64 -60.50 -3.25
C THR A 7 6.28 -59.91 -2.87
N ILE A 8 5.57 -60.47 -1.89
CA ILE A 8 4.27 -59.92 -1.43
C ILE A 8 4.45 -58.81 -0.38
N VAL A 9 5.61 -58.71 0.29
CA VAL A 9 5.90 -57.59 1.22
C VAL A 9 6.33 -56.31 0.47
N ILE A 10 6.58 -56.37 -0.84
CA ILE A 10 6.94 -55.20 -1.66
C ILE A 10 5.69 -54.53 -2.28
N ALA A 11 4.52 -55.20 -2.27
CA ALA A 11 3.28 -54.71 -2.87
C ALA A 11 2.28 -54.09 -1.87
N LEU A 12 2.64 -53.99 -0.58
CA LEU A 12 1.80 -53.43 0.48
C LEU A 12 2.57 -52.44 1.38
N ALA A 13 3.38 -51.60 0.74
CA ALA A 13 3.91 -50.36 1.33
C ALA A 13 3.72 -49.19 0.35
N LEU A 14 2.67 -49.26 -0.48
CA LEU A 14 1.98 -48.08 -0.96
C LEU A 14 1.22 -47.51 0.25
N ILE A 15 1.32 -46.20 0.48
CA ILE A 15 0.82 -45.43 1.63
C ILE A 15 1.88 -45.31 2.75
N THR A 16 2.64 -44.22 2.68
CA THR A 16 3.02 -43.30 3.80
C THR A 16 4.41 -42.69 3.58
N SER A 17 4.47 -41.61 2.78
CA SER A 17 5.41 -40.47 2.99
C SER A 17 5.39 -39.48 1.81
N VAL A 18 4.22 -38.91 1.49
CA VAL A 18 4.15 -37.63 0.78
C VAL A 18 3.23 -36.70 1.56
N LEU A 19 3.62 -36.37 2.80
CA LEU A 19 3.04 -35.25 3.55
C LEU A 19 4.10 -34.68 4.51
N THR A 20 5.29 -34.37 4.02
CA THR A 20 6.24 -33.55 4.76
C THR A 20 6.58 -32.30 3.96
N LEU A 21 6.09 -31.18 4.50
CA LEU A 21 6.43 -29.79 4.17
C LEU A 21 6.04 -29.29 2.78
N GLN A 22 4.74 -29.05 2.60
CA GLN A 22 4.31 -27.78 2.00
C GLN A 22 3.75 -26.85 3.07
N ALA A 23 4.57 -26.60 4.10
CA ALA A 23 4.64 -25.25 4.66
C ALA A 23 5.42 -24.37 3.67
N GLN A 24 4.97 -24.31 2.40
CA GLN A 24 5.27 -23.17 1.56
C GLN A 24 4.50 -22.03 2.19
N VAL A 25 5.17 -21.35 3.12
CA VAL A 25 4.94 -19.94 3.41
C VAL A 25 4.57 -19.33 2.06
N SER A 26 3.29 -18.99 1.87
CA SER A 26 2.90 -18.17 0.75
C SER A 26 3.74 -16.91 0.92
N GLU A 27 4.81 -16.78 0.15
CA GLU A 27 5.38 -15.48 -0.14
C GLU A 27 4.23 -14.72 -0.80
N LYS A 28 3.43 -14.04 0.02
CA LYS A 28 2.52 -13.00 -0.46
C LYS A 28 3.45 -12.01 -1.12
N GLN A 29 3.60 -12.15 -2.43
CA GLN A 29 4.43 -11.31 -3.26
C GLN A 29 4.11 -9.87 -2.87
N ARG A 30 5.09 -9.20 -2.27
CA ARG A 30 4.89 -7.85 -1.77
C ARG A 30 4.58 -6.99 -2.97
N ILE A 31 3.34 -6.52 -3.07
CA ILE A 31 2.90 -5.61 -4.13
C ILE A 31 3.82 -4.39 -4.11
N SER A 32 4.38 -4.02 -5.27
CA SER A 32 5.23 -2.83 -5.36
C SER A 32 4.42 -1.56 -5.09
N ARG A 33 5.10 -0.45 -4.78
CA ARG A 33 4.40 0.82 -4.52
C ARG A 33 3.68 1.31 -5.78
N GLU A 34 4.27 1.06 -6.93
CA GLU A 34 3.77 1.35 -8.27
C GLU A 34 2.51 0.54 -8.56
N GLN A 35 2.56 -0.78 -8.38
CA GLN A 35 1.39 -1.66 -8.56
C GLN A 35 0.24 -1.31 -7.62
N LEU A 36 0.56 -0.91 -6.38
CA LEU A 36 -0.45 -0.44 -5.43
C LEU A 36 -1.07 0.88 -5.90
N ALA A 37 -0.27 1.84 -6.36
CA ALA A 37 -0.75 3.10 -6.89
C ALA A 37 -1.63 2.92 -8.13
N GLU A 38 -1.25 2.01 -9.03
CA GLU A 38 -2.04 1.66 -10.21
C GLU A 38 -3.40 1.09 -9.82
N LYS A 39 -3.44 0.10 -8.91
CA LYS A 39 -4.72 -0.44 -8.40
C LYS A 39 -5.59 0.61 -7.73
N GLN A 40 -4.98 1.55 -6.99
CA GLN A 40 -5.72 2.66 -6.39
C GLN A 40 -6.31 3.58 -7.46
N ALA A 41 -5.52 3.92 -8.48
CA ALA A 41 -5.98 4.77 -9.58
C ALA A 41 -7.14 4.12 -10.34
N GLN A 42 -7.02 2.82 -10.67
CA GLN A 42 -8.08 2.05 -11.33
C GLN A 42 -9.36 2.01 -10.48
N HIS A 43 -9.25 1.78 -9.17
CA HIS A 43 -10.40 1.81 -8.27
C HIS A 43 -11.07 3.19 -8.24
N ILE A 44 -10.30 4.29 -8.21
CA ILE A 44 -10.85 5.64 -8.22
C ILE A 44 -11.54 5.92 -9.57
N ALA A 45 -10.92 5.54 -10.69
CA ALA A 45 -11.50 5.73 -12.02
C ALA A 45 -12.83 4.97 -12.18
N HIS A 46 -12.88 3.73 -11.68
CA HIS A 46 -14.11 2.94 -11.62
C HIS A 46 -15.19 3.60 -10.75
N ASP A 47 -14.85 4.04 -9.53
CA ASP A 47 -15.78 4.74 -8.63
C ASP A 47 -16.33 6.05 -9.22
N LEU A 48 -15.58 6.67 -10.12
CA LEU A 48 -15.95 7.89 -10.83
C LEU A 48 -16.70 7.62 -12.14
N ALA A 49 -16.82 6.35 -12.56
CA ALA A 49 -17.38 5.94 -13.84
C ALA A 49 -16.74 6.68 -15.04
N LEU A 50 -15.41 6.81 -15.02
CA LEU A 50 -14.68 7.42 -16.14
C LEU A 50 -14.70 6.51 -17.36
N ASP A 51 -14.76 7.10 -18.56
CA ASP A 51 -14.53 6.37 -19.80
C ASP A 51 -13.07 5.89 -19.92
N ASP A 52 -12.78 4.98 -20.86
CA ASP A 52 -11.47 4.37 -21.01
C ASP A 52 -10.35 5.39 -21.31
N ALA A 53 -10.64 6.39 -22.14
CA ALA A 53 -9.67 7.42 -22.51
C ALA A 53 -9.34 8.32 -21.32
N THR A 54 -10.35 8.73 -20.56
CA THR A 54 -10.20 9.54 -19.34
C THR A 54 -9.56 8.73 -18.21
N THR A 55 -9.86 7.44 -18.10
CA THR A 55 -9.22 6.51 -17.16
C THR A 55 -7.73 6.40 -17.43
N ALA A 56 -7.31 6.23 -18.69
CA ALA A 56 -5.89 6.17 -19.05
C ALA A 56 -5.14 7.46 -18.67
N LYS A 57 -5.72 8.63 -18.97
CA LYS A 57 -5.16 9.94 -18.57
C LYS A 57 -5.08 10.07 -17.05
N PHE A 58 -6.13 9.66 -16.35
CA PHE A 58 -6.19 9.71 -14.88
C PHE A 58 -5.12 8.82 -14.24
N VAL A 59 -5.01 7.56 -14.67
CA VAL A 59 -4.05 6.60 -14.11
C VAL A 59 -2.61 7.07 -14.35
N ALA A 60 -2.29 7.54 -15.55
CA ALA A 60 -0.97 8.11 -15.86
C ALA A 60 -0.66 9.31 -14.95
N THR A 61 -1.58 10.28 -14.86
CA THR A 61 -1.43 11.48 -14.03
C THR A 61 -1.30 11.13 -12.53
N TYR A 62 -2.07 10.15 -12.07
CA TYR A 62 -2.02 9.66 -10.69
C TYR A 62 -0.68 9.02 -10.34
N HIS A 63 -0.12 8.25 -11.28
CA HIS A 63 1.18 7.62 -11.09
C HIS A 63 2.31 8.64 -10.99
N GLU A 64 2.30 9.69 -11.82
CA GLU A 64 3.26 10.79 -11.70
C GLU A 64 3.13 11.52 -10.35
N TYR A 65 1.89 11.82 -9.92
CA TYR A 65 1.63 12.41 -8.60
C TYR A 65 2.20 11.55 -7.47
N GLN A 66 1.97 10.23 -7.52
CA GLN A 66 2.48 9.31 -6.50
C GLN A 66 4.00 9.27 -6.48
N LYS A 67 4.68 9.24 -7.63
CA LYS A 67 6.14 9.28 -7.72
C LYS A 67 6.72 10.55 -7.09
N GLU A 68 6.17 11.71 -7.43
CA GLU A 68 6.60 12.98 -6.85
C GLU A 68 6.30 13.05 -5.34
N LEU A 69 5.14 12.55 -4.92
CA LEU A 69 4.79 12.45 -3.49
C LEU A 69 5.75 11.54 -2.73
N TRP A 70 6.21 10.45 -3.35
CA TRP A 70 7.18 9.55 -2.74
C TRP A 70 8.58 10.16 -2.65
N ALA A 71 8.97 11.00 -3.63
CA ALA A 71 10.20 11.76 -3.61
C ALA A 71 10.24 12.81 -2.49
N ILE A 72 9.08 13.32 -2.05
CA ILE A 72 8.97 14.14 -0.82
C ILE A 72 9.30 13.31 0.44
N GLY A 73 9.07 12.01 0.41
CA GLY A 73 9.41 11.09 1.48
C GLY A 73 8.36 11.00 2.60
N PRO A 74 8.52 10.03 3.53
CA PRO A 74 7.60 9.81 4.63
C PRO A 74 7.58 11.01 5.60
N ARG A 75 6.52 11.10 6.41
CA ARG A 75 6.48 12.10 7.49
C ARG A 75 7.58 11.76 8.52
N PRO A 76 8.41 12.73 8.93
CA PRO A 76 9.39 12.51 9.99
C PRO A 76 8.71 11.96 11.25
N LYS A 77 9.35 11.00 11.92
CA LYS A 77 8.88 10.51 13.21
C LYS A 77 9.08 11.64 14.23
N ARG A 78 8.02 11.95 14.99
CA ARG A 78 8.16 12.83 16.16
C ARG A 78 8.95 12.07 17.23
N VAL A 79 10.00 12.69 17.74
CA VAL A 79 10.65 12.23 18.97
C VAL A 79 9.60 12.31 20.08
N LYS A 80 9.45 11.23 20.85
CA LYS A 80 8.51 11.17 21.97
C LYS A 80 9.28 11.39 23.27
N GLY A 81 8.81 12.29 24.13
CA GLY A 81 9.40 12.59 25.43
C GLY A 81 9.98 14.00 25.51
N ASN A 82 10.29 14.44 26.74
CA ASN A 82 10.72 15.80 27.06
C ASN A 82 12.21 16.09 26.79
N ALA A 83 12.91 15.19 26.08
CA ALA A 83 14.37 15.23 25.91
C ALA A 83 14.83 15.86 24.57
N GLN A 84 14.03 16.75 23.99
CA GLN A 84 14.39 17.45 22.76
C GLN A 84 14.88 18.86 23.14
N SER A 85 16.06 19.26 22.68
CA SER A 85 16.53 20.66 22.84
C SER A 85 15.65 21.62 22.03
N GLU A 86 15.67 22.91 22.39
CA GLU A 86 14.95 23.96 21.66
C GLU A 86 15.39 24.02 20.19
N GLU A 87 16.69 23.88 19.90
CA GLU A 87 17.22 23.87 18.54
C GLU A 87 16.70 22.67 17.74
N GLN A 88 16.62 21.49 18.37
CA GLN A 88 16.04 20.30 17.74
C GLN A 88 14.53 20.46 17.52
N ALA A 89 13.82 21.13 18.43
CA ALA A 89 12.40 21.44 18.27
C ALA A 89 12.15 22.41 17.12
N GLU A 90 12.93 23.46 17.02
CA GLU A 90 12.88 24.43 15.93
C GLU A 90 13.17 23.76 14.58
N ALA A 91 14.25 22.97 14.50
CA ALA A 91 14.62 22.24 13.28
C ALA A 91 13.51 21.27 12.84
N GLN A 92 12.92 20.54 13.78
CA GLN A 92 11.81 19.62 13.49
C GLN A 92 10.55 20.38 13.04
N MET A 93 10.29 21.56 13.58
CA MET A 93 9.16 22.40 13.17
C MET A 93 9.37 22.95 11.76
N LYS A 94 10.54 23.52 11.48
CA LYS A 94 10.93 24.03 10.15
C LYS A 94 10.86 22.92 9.08
N GLN A 95 11.33 21.72 9.40
CA GLN A 95 11.23 20.56 8.50
C GLN A 95 9.77 20.18 8.22
N GLN A 96 8.91 20.21 9.25
CA GLN A 96 7.47 19.93 9.09
C GLN A 96 6.79 20.97 8.19
N PHE A 97 7.08 22.26 8.36
CA PHE A 97 6.54 23.32 7.51
C PHE A 97 7.02 23.18 6.07
N SER A 98 8.33 23.04 5.85
CA SER A 98 8.90 22.85 4.50
C SER A 98 8.27 21.66 3.78
N ARG A 99 8.13 20.51 4.45
CA ARG A 99 7.48 19.34 3.87
C ARG A 99 6.00 19.59 3.57
N SER A 100 5.30 20.32 4.44
CA SER A 100 3.87 20.59 4.27
C SER A 100 3.63 21.52 3.08
N GLN A 101 4.48 22.54 2.90
CA GLN A 101 4.47 23.41 1.73
C GLN A 101 4.67 22.61 0.44
N ARG A 102 5.72 21.78 0.37
CA ARG A 102 5.99 20.93 -0.81
C ARG A 102 4.81 20.01 -1.18
N ILE A 103 4.08 19.50 -0.19
CA ILE A 103 2.89 18.68 -0.45
C ILE A 103 1.72 19.54 -0.95
N LEU A 104 1.56 20.75 -0.41
CA LEU A 104 0.52 21.67 -0.86
C LEU A 104 0.77 22.09 -2.31
N ASP A 105 2.00 22.48 -2.63
CA ASP A 105 2.43 22.85 -3.99
C ASP A 105 2.21 21.68 -4.97
N LEU A 106 2.56 20.45 -4.55
CA LEU A 106 2.33 19.26 -5.36
C LEU A 106 0.83 19.01 -5.60
N ARG A 107 -0.01 19.18 -4.58
CA ARG A 107 -1.46 19.03 -4.73
C ARG A 107 -2.04 20.08 -5.66
N GLU A 108 -1.59 21.32 -5.57
CA GLU A 108 -2.02 22.39 -6.47
C GLU A 108 -1.59 22.12 -7.91
N LYS A 109 -0.34 21.68 -8.12
CA LYS A 109 0.19 21.28 -9.43
C LYS A 109 -0.70 20.20 -10.08
N TYR A 110 -1.02 19.15 -9.34
CA TYR A 110 -1.83 18.05 -9.89
C TYR A 110 -3.32 18.36 -9.96
N TYR A 111 -3.84 19.24 -9.11
CA TYR A 111 -5.18 19.80 -9.27
C TYR A 111 -5.33 20.50 -10.63
N LYS A 112 -4.34 21.32 -11.02
CA LYS A 112 -4.32 21.98 -12.34
C LYS A 112 -4.29 20.94 -13.47
N LYS A 113 -3.44 19.91 -13.37
CA LYS A 113 -3.40 18.81 -14.35
C LYS A 113 -4.76 18.09 -14.48
N TYR A 114 -5.34 17.65 -13.36
CA TYR A 114 -6.65 16.99 -13.36
C TYR A 114 -7.75 17.86 -13.93
N SER A 115 -7.74 19.17 -13.64
CA SER A 115 -8.75 20.11 -14.13
C SER A 115 -8.78 20.25 -15.66
N THR A 116 -7.79 19.72 -16.38
CA THR A 116 -7.80 19.69 -17.86
C THR A 116 -8.67 18.58 -18.44
N PHE A 117 -9.03 17.55 -17.65
CA PHE A 117 -9.79 16.40 -18.13
C PHE A 117 -10.82 15.84 -17.14
N LEU A 118 -10.89 16.35 -15.91
CA LEU A 118 -11.93 16.03 -14.92
C LEU A 118 -12.73 17.27 -14.54
N THR A 119 -14.00 17.06 -14.22
CA THR A 119 -14.84 18.09 -13.62
C THR A 119 -14.43 18.37 -12.17
N GLN A 120 -14.76 19.56 -11.66
CA GLN A 120 -14.48 19.94 -10.28
C GLN A 120 -15.12 18.98 -9.25
N ARG A 121 -16.31 18.47 -9.54
CA ARG A 121 -17.01 17.48 -8.71
C ARG A 121 -16.28 16.13 -8.70
N GLN A 122 -15.77 15.67 -9.86
CA GLN A 122 -14.97 14.45 -9.92
C GLN A 122 -13.66 14.60 -9.14
N ILE A 123 -12.98 15.76 -9.24
CA ILE A 123 -11.75 16.01 -8.48
C ILE A 123 -12.03 16.04 -6.96
N GLN A 124 -13.11 16.69 -6.53
CA GLN A 124 -13.53 16.63 -5.12
C GLN A 124 -13.74 15.17 -4.67
N ARG A 125 -14.39 14.37 -5.52
CA ARG A 125 -14.65 12.96 -5.24
C ARG A 125 -13.37 12.12 -5.17
N VAL A 126 -12.36 12.38 -5.99
CA VAL A 126 -11.01 11.77 -5.86
C VAL A 126 -10.47 11.96 -4.44
N TYR A 127 -10.50 13.20 -3.93
CA TYR A 127 -9.97 13.51 -2.59
C TYR A 127 -10.74 12.81 -1.45
N GLU A 128 -12.06 12.66 -1.60
CA GLU A 128 -12.90 11.93 -0.64
C GLU A 128 -12.53 10.43 -0.61
N ILE A 129 -12.42 9.81 -1.78
CA ILE A 129 -12.07 8.39 -1.91
C ILE A 129 -10.69 8.15 -1.29
N GLU A 130 -9.68 8.96 -1.66
CA GLU A 130 -8.35 8.86 -1.07
C GLU A 130 -8.35 9.02 0.46
N ARG A 131 -9.10 9.98 0.98
CA ARG A 131 -9.23 10.20 2.42
C ARG A 131 -9.85 8.98 3.10
N GLY A 132 -10.88 8.39 2.50
CA GLY A 132 -11.51 7.16 2.94
C GLY A 132 -10.54 5.98 2.96
N MET A 133 -9.76 5.79 1.89
CA MET A 133 -8.73 4.75 1.81
C MET A 133 -7.68 4.90 2.91
N ARG A 134 -7.16 6.12 3.11
CA ARG A 134 -6.18 6.41 4.18
C ARG A 134 -6.76 6.13 5.57
N LYS A 135 -8.02 6.52 5.83
CA LYS A 135 -8.70 6.29 7.11
C LYS A 135 -8.84 4.78 7.39
N LYS A 136 -9.31 3.99 6.42
CA LYS A 136 -9.45 2.54 6.54
C LYS A 136 -8.10 1.87 6.81
N LEU A 137 -7.05 2.28 6.11
CA LEU A 137 -5.69 1.75 6.34
C LEU A 137 -5.18 2.06 7.75
N ALA A 138 -5.38 3.30 8.23
CA ALA A 138 -4.98 3.69 9.58
C ALA A 138 -5.73 2.88 10.66
N GLN A 139 -7.04 2.69 10.49
CA GLN A 139 -7.87 1.88 11.39
C GLN A 139 -7.40 0.43 11.46
N ARG A 140 -7.13 -0.20 10.31
CA ARG A 140 -6.60 -1.58 10.25
C ARG A 140 -5.24 -1.70 10.97
N ARG A 141 -4.34 -0.73 10.78
CA ARG A 141 -3.04 -0.69 11.47
C ARG A 141 -3.20 -0.54 12.98
N ALA A 142 -4.14 0.29 13.44
CA ALA A 142 -4.43 0.46 14.85
C ALA A 142 -5.03 -0.82 15.49
N ALA A 143 -5.95 -1.49 14.80
CA ALA A 143 -6.56 -2.74 15.27
C ALA A 143 -5.54 -3.89 15.35
N GLY A 144 -4.69 -4.05 14.33
CA GLY A 144 -3.63 -5.08 14.33
C GLY A 144 -2.62 -4.89 15.47
N LYS A 145 -2.31 -3.63 15.83
CA LYS A 145 -1.42 -3.32 16.95
C LYS A 145 -2.03 -3.69 18.32
N LYS A 146 -3.35 -3.60 18.47
CA LYS A 146 -4.05 -4.01 19.71
C LYS A 146 -4.15 -5.54 19.84
N GLY A 147 -4.29 -6.27 18.74
CA GLY A 147 -4.33 -7.73 18.74
C GLY A 147 -2.97 -8.40 19.00
N GLY A 148 -1.88 -7.79 18.54
CA GLY A 148 -0.52 -8.29 18.77
C GLY A 148 0.06 -7.99 20.16
N ALA A 149 -0.57 -7.11 20.95
CA ALA A 149 -0.18 -6.82 22.33
C ALA A 149 -0.89 -7.71 23.38
N ARG A 150 -1.78 -8.60 22.93
CA ARG A 150 -2.53 -9.55 23.76
C ARG A 150 -2.12 -11.02 23.52
N ARG A 151 -1.02 -11.24 22.80
CA ARG A 151 -0.42 -12.55 22.56
C ARG A 151 0.99 -12.58 23.12
#